data_AF-A0A1N6FRV3-F1
#
_entry.id   AF-A0A1N6FRV3-F1
#
_cell.length_a   1.000
_cell.length_b   1.000
_cell.length_c   1.000
_cell.angle_alpha   90.00
_cell.angle_beta   90.00
_cell.angle_gamma   90.00
#
_symmetry.space_group_name_H-M   'P 1'
#
loop_
_entity.id
_entity.type
_entity.pdbx_description
1 polymer ?
#
loop_
_entity_poly.entity_id
_entity_poly.type
_entity_poly.pdbx_seq_one_letter_code
_entity_poly.pdbx_strand_id
1 'polypeptide(L)' 'MSREEFTNLPFHKKITTLYTEGTFVVGIRYYRHKVNLYLLNNEYIEVFYNHKLDKIDKIDFLPRDHSRMKFYLDQIKLA' A
#
# COMPACT_ATOMS: atom_id res chain seq x y z
N MET A 1 -3.65 7.42 -14.38
CA MET A 1 -4.88 7.09 -13.63
C MET A 1 -4.97 8.01 -12.43
N SER A 2 -6.06 8.75 -12.30
CA SER A 2 -6.31 9.69 -11.19
C SER A 2 -6.73 8.95 -9.92
N ARG A 3 -6.55 9.58 -8.75
CA ARG A 3 -6.91 9.00 -7.44
C ARG A 3 -8.38 8.55 -7.38
N GLU A 4 -9.28 9.33 -7.94
CA GLU A 4 -10.72 9.05 -7.98
C GLU A 4 -11.03 7.83 -8.84
N GLU A 5 -10.40 7.73 -10.01
CA GLU A 5 -10.53 6.56 -10.89
C GLU A 5 -10.07 5.28 -10.19
N PHE A 6 -8.92 5.33 -9.52
CA PHE A 6 -8.41 4.19 -8.75
C PHE A 6 -9.37 3.83 -7.60
N THR A 7 -9.92 4.82 -6.90
CA THR A 7 -10.84 4.59 -5.76
C THR A 7 -12.14 3.91 -6.20
N ASN A 8 -12.62 4.21 -7.41
CA ASN A 8 -13.81 3.60 -7.99
C ASN A 8 -13.58 2.20 -8.56
N LEU A 9 -12.33 1.74 -8.71
CA LEU A 9 -12.07 0.40 -9.20
C LEU A 9 -12.52 -0.69 -8.22
N PRO A 10 -13.03 -1.83 -8.74
CA PRO A 10 -13.24 -3.03 -7.95
C PRO A 10 -11.95 -3.49 -7.29
N PHE A 11 -12.06 -4.08 -6.10
CA PHE A 11 -10.91 -4.48 -5.28
C PHE A 11 -9.88 -5.33 -6.05
N HIS A 12 -10.32 -6.33 -6.80
CA HIS A 12 -9.43 -7.16 -7.60
C HIS A 12 -8.68 -6.36 -8.68
N LYS A 13 -9.36 -5.39 -9.31
CA LYS A 13 -8.71 -4.52 -10.31
C LYS A 13 -7.69 -3.59 -9.67
N LYS A 14 -7.97 -3.05 -8.48
CA LYS A 14 -7.00 -2.26 -7.70
C LYS A 14 -5.72 -3.05 -7.46
N ILE A 15 -5.84 -4.31 -7.03
CA ILE A 15 -4.71 -5.21 -6.87
C ILE A 15 -3.96 -5.37 -8.19
N THR A 16 -4.64 -5.80 -9.25
CA THR A 16 -3.98 -6.01 -10.55
C THR A 16 -3.23 -4.76 -11.00
N THR A 17 -3.88 -3.58 -10.97
CA THR A 17 -3.26 -2.30 -11.32
C THR A 17 -2.03 -2.00 -10.46
N LEU A 18 -2.06 -2.24 -9.15
CA LEU A 18 -0.89 -2.04 -8.28
C LEU A 18 0.26 -2.97 -8.63
N TYR A 19 -0.02 -4.23 -8.98
CA TYR A 19 1.00 -5.19 -9.35
C TYR A 19 1.53 -5.00 -10.78
N THR A 20 0.76 -4.39 -11.69
CA THR A 20 1.15 -4.17 -13.08
C THR A 20 1.75 -2.78 -13.34
N GLU A 21 1.18 -1.74 -12.72
CA GLU A 21 1.55 -0.34 -12.95
C GLU A 21 2.22 0.29 -11.74
N GLY A 22 1.97 -0.23 -10.53
CA GLY A 22 2.56 0.28 -9.30
C GLY A 22 4.02 -0.16 -9.13
N THR A 23 4.83 0.73 -8.58
CA THR A 23 6.18 0.37 -8.13
C THR A 23 6.13 -0.07 -6.69
N PHE A 24 6.57 -1.30 -6.40
CA PHE A 24 6.73 -1.75 -5.02
C PHE A 24 7.87 -0.98 -4.35
N VAL A 25 7.58 -0.37 -3.21
CA VAL A 25 8.55 0.44 -2.45
C VAL A 25 9.12 -0.39 -1.31
N VAL A 26 8.25 -0.88 -0.42
CA VAL A 26 8.66 -1.63 0.76
C VAL A 26 7.51 -2.46 1.31
N GLY A 27 7.83 -3.60 1.91
CA GLY A 27 6.90 -4.41 2.68
C GLY A 27 7.29 -4.40 4.15
N ILE A 28 6.40 -3.93 5.01
CA ILE A 28 6.61 -3.90 6.46
C ILE A 28 5.66 -4.87 7.15
N ARG A 29 6.03 -5.35 8.34
CA ARG A 29 5.06 -5.99 9.24
C ARG A 29 4.52 -4.92 10.16
N TYR A 30 3.21 -4.71 10.13
CA TYR A 30 2.54 -3.76 11.00
C TYR A 30 1.41 -4.47 11.76
N TYR A 31 1.56 -4.54 13.08
CA TYR A 31 0.75 -5.38 13.96
C TYR A 31 0.64 -6.83 13.44
N ARG A 32 -0.58 -7.29 13.13
CA ARG A 32 -0.89 -8.64 12.64
C ARG A 32 -0.97 -8.71 11.10
N HIS A 33 -0.62 -7.64 10.40
CA HIS A 33 -0.73 -7.56 8.95
C HIS A 33 0.65 -7.36 8.33
N LYS A 34 0.85 -7.94 7.14
CA LYS A 34 1.93 -7.51 6.25
C LYS A 34 1.37 -6.36 5.44
N VAL A 35 2.04 -5.21 5.46
CA VAL A 35 1.62 -4.03 4.71
C VAL A 35 2.63 -3.79 3.60
N ASN A 36 2.14 -3.84 2.36
CA ASN A 36 2.95 -3.57 1.19
C ASN A 36 2.66 -2.15 0.71
N LEU A 37 3.71 -1.33 0.62
CA LEU A 37 3.65 0.02 0.13
C LEU A 37 4.00 0.05 -1.35
N TYR A 38 3.09 0.59 -2.15
CA TYR A 38 3.26 0.81 -3.58
C TYR A 38 3.23 2.30 -3.89
N LEU A 39 3.97 2.70 -4.92
CA LEU A 39 3.92 4.03 -5.52
C LEU A 39 3.23 3.93 -6.89
N LEU A 40 2.10 4.60 -7.06
CA LEU A 40 1.36 4.66 -8.32
C LEU A 40 1.07 6.12 -8.65
N ASN A 41 1.56 6.62 -9.79
CA ASN A 41 1.34 8.01 -10.25
C ASN A 41 1.59 9.07 -9.15
N ASN A 42 2.70 8.93 -8.41
CA ASN A 42 3.10 9.85 -7.33
C ASN A 42 2.23 9.80 -6.06
N GLU A 43 1.33 8.83 -5.96
CA GLU A 43 0.54 8.53 -4.77
C GLU A 43 1.04 7.23 -4.12
N TYR A 44 1.16 7.25 -2.80
CA TYR A 44 1.56 6.07 -2.03
C TYR A 44 0.32 5.30 -1.60
N ILE A 45 0.32 3.98 -1.82
CA ILE A 45 -0.82 3.11 -1.58
C ILE A 45 -0.38 1.94 -0.67
N GLU A 46 -1.07 1.78 0.45
CA GLU A 46 -0.87 0.74 1.46
C GLU A 46 -1.81 -0.44 1.19
N VAL A 47 -1.26 -1.63 0.99
CA VAL A 47 -2.00 -2.88 0.86
C VAL A 47 -1.83 -3.70 2.13
N PHE A 48 -2.90 -3.82 2.92
CA PHE A 48 -2.93 -4.55 4.19
C PHE A 48 -3.30 -6.01 3.96
N TYR A 49 -2.30 -6.88 3.97
CA TYR A 49 -2.47 -8.32 3.84
C TYR A 49 -2.51 -9.01 5.20
N ASN A 50 -3.54 -9.80 5.41
CA ASN A 50 -3.75 -10.63 6.59
C ASN A 50 -3.27 -12.05 6.31
N HIS A 51 -2.08 -12.36 6.80
CA HIS A 51 -1.45 -13.67 6.65
C HIS A 51 -2.19 -14.81 7.35
N LYS A 52 -3.08 -14.53 8.31
CA LYS A 52 -3.83 -15.58 9.03
C LYS A 52 -5.05 -16.05 8.26
N LEU A 53 -5.65 -15.15 7.47
CA LEU A 53 -6.86 -15.41 6.69
C LEU A 53 -6.57 -15.50 5.19
N ASP A 54 -5.29 -15.40 4.82
CA ASP A 54 -4.79 -15.37 3.45
C ASP A 54 -5.58 -14.40 2.54
N LYS A 55 -5.85 -13.20 3.06
CA LYS A 55 -6.66 -12.20 2.36
C LYS A 55 -6.14 -10.80 2.56
N ILE A 56 -6.45 -9.94 1.60
CA ILE A 56 -6.16 -8.51 1.72
C ILE A 56 -7.35 -7.85 2.39
N ASP A 57 -7.12 -7.30 3.58
CA ASP A 57 -8.15 -6.68 4.41
C ASP A 57 -8.49 -5.27 3.92
N LYS A 58 -7.48 -4.51 3.47
CA LYS A 58 -7.66 -3.12 3.05
C LYS A 58 -6.63 -2.69 2.00
N ILE A 59 -7.04 -1.79 1.12
CA ILE A 59 -6.17 -1.01 0.24
C ILE A 59 -6.51 0.44 0.51
N ASP A 60 -5.52 1.25 0.88
CA ASP A 60 -5.74 2.65 1.23
C ASP A 60 -4.59 3.55 0.76
N PHE A 61 -4.86 4.84 0.60
CA PHE A 61 -3.81 5.81 0.27
C PHE A 61 -3.08 6.22 1.54
N LEU A 62 -1.75 6.26 1.47
CA LEU A 62 -0.93 6.77 2.56
C LEU A 62 -1.11 8.28 2.64
N PRO A 63 -1.66 8.84 3.73
CA PRO A 63 -1.78 10.27 3.89
C PRO A 63 -0.39 10.88 4.08
N ARG A 64 -0.05 11.91 3.29
CA ARG A 64 1.28 12.57 3.32
C ARG A 64 1.58 13.24 4.66
N ASP A 65 0.55 13.68 5.38
CA ASP A 65 0.67 14.37 6.68
C ASP A 65 0.73 13.41 7.89
N HIS A 66 0.67 12.10 7.68
CA HIS A 66 0.57 11.15 8.78
C HIS A 66 1.94 10.71 9.30
N SER A 67 2.01 10.48 10.62
CA SER A 67 3.13 9.83 11.34
C SER A 67 3.59 8.50 10.72
N ARG A 68 2.76 7.89 9.87
CA ARG A 68 3.06 6.66 9.13
C ARG A 68 4.20 6.83 8.13
N MET A 69 4.31 7.97 7.45
CA MET A 69 5.41 8.19 6.50
C MET A 69 6.77 8.08 7.21
N LYS A 70 6.88 8.67 8.42
CA LYS A 70 8.08 8.57 9.24
C LYS A 70 8.39 7.12 9.63
N PHE A 71 7.37 6.32 9.95
CA PHE A 71 7.53 4.89 10.23
C PHE A 71 8.13 4.12 9.04
N TYR A 72 7.63 4.36 7.82
CA TYR A 72 8.20 3.76 6.61
C TYR A 72 9.65 4.21 6.37
N LEU A 73 9.94 5.50 6.55
CA LEU A 73 11.29 6.05 6.40
C LEU A 73 12.28 5.44 7.41
N ASP A 74 11.86 5.25 8.66
CA ASP A 74 12.68 4.60 9.68
C ASP A 74 12.99 3.14 9.30
N GLN A 75 12.01 2.41 8.74
CA GLN A 75 12.24 1.03 8.26
C GLN A 75 13.15 0.96 7.02
N ILE A 76 13.08 1.94 6.12
CA ILE A 76 13.94 2.00 4.93
C ILE A 76 15.39 2.32 5.30
N LYS A 77 15.62 3.19 6.30
CA LYS A 77 16.98 3.60 6.72
C LYS A 77 17.75 2.54 7.51
N LEU A 78 17.10 1.47 7.94
CA LEU A 78 17.70 0.36 8.67
C LEU A 78 18.30 -0.73 7.75
N ALA A 79 18.26 -0.53 6.43
CA ALA A 79 18.81 -1.44 5.42
C ALA A 79 20.20 -1.04 4.94
#